data_AF-V5GBS4-F1
#
_entry.id   AF-V5GBS4-F1
#
_cell.length_a   1.000
_cell.length_b   1.000
_cell.length_c   1.000
_cell.angle_alpha   90.00
_cell.angle_beta   90.00
_cell.angle_gamma   90.00
#
_symmetry.space_group_name_H-M   'P 1'
#
loop_
_entity.id
_entity.type
_entity.pdbx_description
1 polymer ?
#
loop_
_entity_poly.entity_id
_entity_poly.type
_entity_poly.pdbx_seq_one_letter_code
_entity_poly.pdbx_strand_id
1 'polypeptide(L)'
;GIQFNFANTHCLDTWMSMCLIFITRWGLNFKSKEAIITKKVTVMYSITKLHYVGLDSQTRSIILTIILNVLKNLKTYFEGNTAELLDFLEEIGPLVDHEYTALNDEVWTEVSQGGVGMRELMIPWMTCIHIANKLLKFENVGECSVWFSYRSYLQNLVKCTCNLINKPQTLPLTKIALHSLQLYVESPLAFDFINVNMTSFYDSIEPPLTALFVGQSNKIHAEELDEGWVTCTLLMKFNQA
;
A
#
# COMPACT_ATOMS: atom_id res chain seq x y z
N GLY A 1 -1.33 21.44 25.72
CA GLY A 1 -1.13 21.24 24.27
C GLY A 1 -2.10 22.13 23.53
N ILE A 2 -1.63 22.93 22.58
CA ILE A 2 -2.52 23.80 21.79
C ILE A 2 -3.07 22.94 20.64
N GLN A 3 -4.36 22.60 20.71
CA GLN A 3 -5.11 22.02 19.60
C GLN A 3 -5.40 23.12 18.57
N PHE A 4 -4.61 23.20 17.50
CA PHE A 4 -4.92 24.01 16.33
C PHE A 4 -5.89 23.26 15.40
N ASN A 5 -7.17 23.20 15.77
CA ASN A 5 -8.22 22.83 14.82
C ASN A 5 -8.84 24.10 14.19
N PHE A 6 -9.24 23.98 12.92
CA PHE A 6 -10.26 24.76 12.19
C PHE A 6 -9.90 25.75 11.06
N ALA A 7 -8.66 25.79 10.55
CA ALA A 7 -8.42 26.36 9.21
C ALA A 7 -7.43 25.54 8.36
N ASN A 8 -6.44 24.92 8.99
CA ASN A 8 -5.36 24.24 8.27
C ASN A 8 -5.80 22.92 7.61
N THR A 9 -6.59 22.09 8.30
CA THR A 9 -7.02 20.77 7.79
C THR A 9 -7.96 20.87 6.59
N HIS A 10 -8.97 21.75 6.65
CA HIS A 10 -9.87 21.98 5.52
C HIS A 10 -9.16 22.60 4.30
N CYS A 11 -8.23 23.53 4.55
CA CYS A 11 -7.36 24.07 3.49
C CYS A 11 -6.50 22.97 2.86
N LEU A 12 -5.89 22.10 3.67
CA LEU A 12 -5.07 20.99 3.18
C LEU A 12 -5.90 20.00 2.36
N ASP A 13 -7.08 19.61 2.85
CA ASP A 13 -7.99 18.72 2.13
C ASP A 13 -8.43 19.31 0.77
N THR A 14 -8.82 20.59 0.77
CA THR A 14 -9.18 21.31 -0.46
C THR A 14 -7.99 21.37 -1.43
N TRP A 15 -6.80 21.69 -0.93
CA TRP A 15 -5.57 21.72 -1.72
C TRP A 15 -5.24 20.36 -2.30
N MET A 16 -5.29 19.29 -1.52
CA MET A 16 -5.01 17.93 -1.97
C MET A 16 -6.04 17.46 -3.00
N SER A 17 -7.32 17.75 -2.77
CA SER A 17 -8.38 17.50 -3.75
C SER A 17 -8.13 18.22 -5.08
N MET A 18 -7.74 19.51 -5.03
CA MET A 18 -7.36 20.26 -6.23
C MET A 18 -6.13 19.65 -6.91
N CYS A 19 -5.07 19.34 -6.16
CA CYS A 19 -3.86 18.69 -6.68
C CYS A 19 -4.17 17.36 -7.37
N LEU A 20 -5.04 16.53 -6.78
CA LEU A 20 -5.46 15.27 -7.38
C LEU A 20 -6.22 15.50 -8.69
N ILE A 21 -7.14 16.46 -8.74
CA ILE A 21 -7.83 16.83 -9.99
C ILE A 21 -6.81 17.28 -11.05
N PHE A 22 -5.83 18.10 -10.66
CA PHE A 22 -4.81 18.59 -11.57
C PHE A 22 -3.96 17.45 -12.16
N ILE A 23 -3.47 16.56 -11.31
CA ILE A 23 -2.62 15.45 -11.75
C ILE A 23 -3.44 14.44 -12.57
N THR A 24 -4.68 14.16 -12.17
CA THR A 24 -5.52 13.16 -12.87
C THR A 24 -5.92 13.65 -14.27
N ARG A 25 -6.24 14.93 -14.42
CA ARG A 25 -6.69 15.47 -15.72
C ARG A 25 -5.56 15.82 -16.67
N TRP A 26 -4.46 16.40 -16.17
CA TRP A 26 -3.40 16.94 -17.02
C TRP A 26 -2.11 16.11 -16.97
N GLY A 27 -1.98 15.18 -16.01
CA GLY A 27 -0.75 14.42 -15.79
C GLY A 27 0.42 15.30 -15.34
N LEU A 28 1.61 14.71 -15.26
CA LEU A 28 2.87 15.45 -15.05
C LEU A 28 3.75 15.40 -16.30
N ASN A 29 3.15 15.64 -17.47
CA ASN A 29 3.81 15.51 -18.78
C ASN A 29 4.70 16.72 -19.13
N PHE A 30 5.66 17.05 -18.27
CA PHE A 30 6.56 18.19 -18.44
C PHE A 30 8.01 17.73 -18.52
N LYS A 31 8.40 17.07 -19.63
CA LYS A 31 9.74 16.46 -19.83
C LYS A 31 10.94 17.37 -19.51
N SER A 32 10.79 18.69 -19.57
CA SER A 32 11.87 19.65 -19.25
C SER A 32 11.81 20.22 -17.82
N LYS A 33 10.81 19.84 -17.03
CA LYS A 33 10.57 20.37 -15.67
C LYS A 33 10.46 19.28 -14.60
N GLU A 34 10.79 18.03 -14.93
CA GLU A 34 10.68 16.88 -14.01
C GLU A 34 11.43 17.13 -12.70
N ALA A 35 12.70 17.56 -12.74
CA ALA A 35 13.47 17.94 -11.55
C ALA A 35 12.78 19.01 -10.67
N ILE A 36 12.20 20.05 -11.30
CA ILE A 36 11.49 21.12 -10.59
C ILE A 36 10.21 20.58 -9.95
N ILE A 37 9.50 19.70 -10.66
CA ILE A 37 8.29 19.06 -10.16
C ILE A 37 8.63 18.16 -8.98
N THR A 38 9.62 17.28 -9.11
CA THR A 38 10.10 16.39 -8.05
C THR A 38 10.45 17.18 -6.80
N LYS A 39 11.23 18.26 -6.92
CA LYS A 39 11.56 19.13 -5.79
C LYS A 39 10.32 19.74 -5.12
N LYS A 40 9.39 20.28 -5.91
CA LYS A 40 8.16 20.89 -5.39
C LYS A 40 7.26 19.88 -4.69
N VAL A 41 7.13 18.69 -5.28
CA VAL A 41 6.33 17.60 -4.75
C VAL A 41 6.95 17.05 -3.46
N THR A 42 8.28 16.92 -3.40
CA THR A 42 9.00 16.50 -2.19
C THR A 42 8.78 17.49 -1.05
N VAL A 43 8.89 18.80 -1.32
CA VAL A 43 8.58 19.86 -0.33
C VAL A 43 7.11 19.85 0.09
N MET A 44 6.19 19.53 -0.83
CA MET A 44 4.78 19.39 -0.48
C MET A 44 4.60 18.24 0.53
N TYR A 45 5.19 17.07 0.29
CA TYR A 45 5.08 15.94 1.21
C TYR A 45 5.81 16.15 2.53
N SER A 46 6.88 16.94 2.55
CA SER A 46 7.55 17.30 3.81
C SER A 46 6.68 18.11 4.75
N ILE A 47 5.70 18.85 4.21
CA ILE A 47 4.68 19.55 4.99
C ILE A 47 3.52 18.60 5.30
N THR A 48 3.05 17.85 4.30
CA THR A 48 1.91 16.92 4.47
C THR A 48 2.15 15.89 5.56
N LYS A 49 3.37 15.34 5.67
CA LYS A 49 3.72 14.34 6.70
C LYS A 49 3.50 14.83 8.13
N LEU A 50 3.64 16.14 8.38
CA LEU A 50 3.44 16.74 9.71
C LEU A 50 1.97 16.74 10.16
N HIS A 51 1.05 16.72 9.20
CA HIS A 51 -0.39 16.82 9.46
C HIS A 51 -1.11 15.48 9.27
N TYR A 52 -0.47 14.52 8.61
CA TYR A 52 -1.09 13.29 8.09
C TYR A 52 -1.92 12.52 9.11
N VAL A 53 -1.38 12.33 10.33
CA VAL A 53 -2.03 11.57 11.43
C VAL A 53 -3.38 12.17 11.84
N GLY A 54 -3.54 13.49 11.72
CA GLY A 54 -4.76 14.19 12.12
C GLY A 54 -5.81 14.31 11.01
N LEU A 55 -5.55 13.79 9.81
CA LEU A 55 -6.47 13.87 8.67
C LEU A 55 -7.44 12.70 8.68
N ASP A 56 -8.62 12.88 8.11
CA ASP A 56 -9.56 11.77 7.90
C ASP A 56 -9.09 10.80 6.80
N SER A 57 -9.66 9.61 6.80
CA SER A 57 -9.29 8.52 5.87
C SER A 57 -9.45 8.90 4.39
N GLN A 58 -10.42 9.76 4.05
CA GLN A 58 -10.65 10.19 2.69
C GLN A 58 -9.52 11.12 2.21
N THR A 59 -9.15 12.14 3.00
CA THR A 59 -8.03 13.02 2.68
C THR A 59 -6.71 12.23 2.62
N ARG A 60 -6.48 11.29 3.54
CA ARG A 60 -5.29 10.42 3.49
C ARG A 60 -5.24 9.57 2.22
N SER A 61 -6.39 9.02 1.80
CA SER A 61 -6.51 8.28 0.52
C SER A 61 -6.21 9.16 -0.70
N ILE A 62 -6.66 10.42 -0.69
CA ILE A 62 -6.34 11.40 -1.75
C ILE A 62 -4.84 11.63 -1.81
N ILE A 63 -4.20 11.89 -0.67
CA ILE A 63 -2.74 12.11 -0.57
C ILE A 63 -1.96 10.92 -1.14
N LEU A 64 -2.30 9.69 -0.74
CA LEU A 64 -1.66 8.47 -1.24
C LEU A 64 -1.90 8.27 -2.74
N THR A 65 -3.09 8.62 -3.23
CA THR A 65 -3.41 8.56 -4.67
C THR A 65 -2.56 9.56 -5.47
N ILE A 66 -2.29 10.74 -4.92
CA ILE A 66 -1.36 11.71 -5.52
C ILE A 66 0.04 11.09 -5.59
N ILE A 67 0.54 10.45 -4.51
CA ILE A 67 1.86 9.79 -4.49
C ILE A 67 1.96 8.74 -5.60
N LEU A 68 0.94 7.88 -5.68
CA LEU A 68 0.86 6.83 -6.69
C LEU A 68 0.93 7.40 -8.12
N ASN A 69 0.24 8.51 -8.36
CA ASN A 69 0.27 9.18 -9.66
C ASN A 69 1.61 9.87 -9.94
N VAL A 70 2.24 10.48 -8.94
CA VAL A 70 3.58 11.08 -9.07
C VAL A 70 4.58 10.01 -9.51
N LEU A 71 4.63 8.88 -8.80
CA LEU A 71 5.51 7.75 -9.15
C LEU A 71 5.22 7.21 -10.55
N LYS A 72 3.95 7.12 -10.94
CA LYS A 72 3.57 6.65 -12.28
C LYS A 72 4.02 7.60 -13.38
N ASN A 73 3.84 8.92 -13.19
CA ASN A 73 4.16 9.91 -14.22
C ASN A 73 5.67 10.19 -14.29
N LEU A 74 6.38 10.15 -13.17
CA LEU A 74 7.81 10.43 -13.08
C LEU A 74 8.69 9.18 -13.09
N LYS A 75 8.12 8.01 -13.43
CA LYS A 75 8.83 6.72 -13.41
C LYS A 75 10.20 6.79 -14.11
N THR A 76 10.21 7.15 -15.40
CA THR A 76 11.45 7.20 -16.20
C THR A 76 12.46 8.20 -15.65
N TYR A 77 11.98 9.31 -15.07
CA TYR A 77 12.85 10.29 -14.44
C TYR A 77 13.51 9.73 -13.18
N PHE A 78 12.73 9.08 -12.30
CA PHE A 78 13.23 8.47 -11.08
C PHE A 78 14.15 7.26 -11.34
N GLU A 79 13.91 6.49 -12.39
CA GLU A 79 14.81 5.41 -12.84
C GLU A 79 16.19 5.95 -13.25
N GLY A 80 16.25 7.17 -13.82
CA GLY A 80 17.50 7.84 -14.17
C GLY A 80 18.12 8.69 -13.05
N ASN A 81 17.38 8.95 -11.96
CA ASN A 81 17.78 9.88 -10.90
C ASN A 81 17.44 9.30 -9.51
N THR A 82 18.09 8.21 -9.12
CA THR A 82 17.77 7.49 -7.88
C THR A 82 17.88 8.35 -6.62
N ALA A 83 18.84 9.29 -6.54
CA ALA A 83 18.98 10.16 -5.37
C ALA A 83 17.68 10.96 -5.09
N GLU A 84 17.06 11.51 -6.14
CA GLU A 84 15.80 12.24 -5.99
C GLU A 84 14.62 11.33 -5.68
N LEU A 85 14.65 10.07 -6.16
CA LEU A 85 13.68 9.07 -5.74
C LEU A 85 13.81 8.77 -4.24
N LEU A 86 15.03 8.56 -3.74
CA LEU A 86 15.28 8.26 -2.33
C LEU A 86 14.84 9.43 -1.43
N ASP A 87 15.21 10.67 -1.79
CA ASP A 87 14.75 11.88 -1.08
C ASP A 87 13.20 11.94 -1.04
N PHE A 88 12.55 11.65 -2.16
CA PHE A 88 11.09 11.59 -2.23
C PHE A 88 10.51 10.47 -1.33
N LEU A 89 11.14 9.30 -1.34
CA LEU A 89 10.74 8.14 -0.53
C LEU A 89 10.91 8.39 0.98
N GLU A 90 11.93 9.14 1.40
CA GLU A 90 12.12 9.55 2.79
C GLU A 90 10.93 10.39 3.30
N GLU A 91 10.40 11.27 2.46
CA GLU A 91 9.28 12.14 2.80
C GLU A 91 7.94 11.40 2.91
N ILE A 92 7.71 10.39 2.05
CA ILE A 92 6.47 9.61 2.08
C ILE A 92 6.50 8.41 3.03
N GLY A 93 7.68 7.94 3.44
CA GLY A 93 7.84 6.76 4.31
C GLY A 93 7.01 6.81 5.60
N PRO A 94 7.01 7.92 6.37
CA PRO A 94 6.19 8.05 7.58
C PRO A 94 4.68 7.89 7.34
N LEU A 95 4.18 8.21 6.15
CA LEU A 95 2.76 8.05 5.81
C LEU A 95 2.42 6.56 5.68
N VAL A 96 3.31 5.77 5.06
CA VAL A 96 3.15 4.32 4.92
C VAL A 96 3.16 3.64 6.29
N ASP A 97 4.09 4.05 7.18
CA ASP A 97 4.17 3.52 8.55
C ASP A 97 2.89 3.83 9.34
N HIS A 98 2.36 5.04 9.17
CA HIS A 98 1.10 5.45 9.81
C HIS A 98 -0.07 4.57 9.34
N GLU A 99 -0.24 4.36 8.04
CA GLU A 99 -1.37 3.56 7.54
C GLU A 99 -1.29 2.09 7.96
N TYR A 100 -0.09 1.52 8.09
CA TYR A 100 0.04 0.19 8.67
C TYR A 100 -0.33 0.16 10.16
N THR A 101 0.11 1.18 10.92
CA THR A 101 -0.22 1.31 12.35
C THR A 101 -1.73 1.47 12.55
N ALA A 102 -2.37 2.36 11.79
CA ALA A 102 -3.81 2.56 11.80
C ALA A 102 -4.56 1.28 11.40
N LEU A 103 -4.05 0.53 10.41
CA LEU A 103 -4.61 -0.76 10.04
C LEU A 103 -4.59 -1.74 11.22
N ASN A 104 -3.46 -1.83 11.92
CA ASN A 104 -3.24 -2.80 12.99
C ASN A 104 -4.03 -2.47 14.27
N ASP A 105 -4.07 -1.20 14.65
CA ASP A 105 -4.55 -0.78 15.96
C ASP A 105 -6.05 -0.44 15.92
N GLU A 106 -6.54 0.11 14.80
CA GLU A 106 -7.90 0.64 14.67
C GLU A 106 -8.73 -0.22 13.71
N VAL A 107 -8.30 -0.32 12.44
CA VAL A 107 -9.13 -0.89 11.36
C VAL A 107 -9.40 -2.38 11.57
N TRP A 108 -8.42 -3.19 11.96
CA TRP A 108 -8.66 -4.61 12.17
C TRP A 108 -9.64 -4.91 13.30
N THR A 109 -9.69 -4.05 14.31
CA THR A 109 -10.65 -4.14 15.41
C THR A 109 -12.06 -3.89 14.88
N GLU A 110 -12.26 -2.82 14.11
CA GLU A 110 -13.55 -2.49 13.50
C GLU A 110 -14.03 -3.58 12.52
N VAL A 111 -13.13 -4.09 11.67
CA VAL A 111 -13.43 -5.15 10.69
C VAL A 111 -13.88 -6.43 11.37
N SER A 112 -13.37 -6.71 12.55
CA SER A 112 -13.76 -7.89 13.34
C SER A 112 -15.14 -7.71 14.00
N GLN A 113 -15.60 -6.48 14.15
CA GLN A 113 -16.93 -6.15 14.69
C GLN A 113 -18.04 -6.16 13.63
N GLY A 114 -17.71 -6.36 12.35
CA GLY A 114 -18.68 -6.66 11.29
C GLY A 114 -19.57 -5.47 10.86
N GLY A 115 -19.14 -4.24 11.09
CA GLY A 115 -19.84 -3.04 10.59
C GLY A 115 -19.86 -2.92 9.06
N VAL A 116 -20.63 -1.95 8.57
CA VAL A 116 -20.76 -1.62 7.14
C VAL A 116 -19.59 -0.73 6.72
N GLY A 117 -19.05 -0.93 5.51
CA GLY A 117 -17.96 -0.08 4.98
C GLY A 117 -16.54 -0.54 5.30
N MET A 118 -16.35 -1.82 5.65
CA MET A 118 -15.06 -2.34 6.11
C MET A 118 -13.96 -2.34 5.06
N ARG A 119 -14.32 -2.42 3.77
CA ARG A 119 -13.35 -2.37 2.68
C ARG A 119 -12.83 -0.95 2.49
N GLU A 120 -13.69 0.04 2.69
CA GLU A 120 -13.40 1.45 2.58
C GLU A 120 -12.36 1.89 3.61
N LEU A 121 -12.43 1.36 4.83
CA LEU A 121 -11.44 1.60 5.88
C LEU A 121 -10.04 1.08 5.51
N MET A 122 -9.94 0.09 4.61
CA MET A 122 -8.66 -0.48 4.18
C MET A 122 -8.05 0.21 2.96
N ILE A 123 -8.80 1.09 2.29
CA ILE A 123 -8.35 1.76 1.06
C ILE A 123 -6.99 2.46 1.23
N PRO A 124 -6.71 3.20 2.33
CA PRO A 124 -5.41 3.83 2.52
C PRO A 124 -4.25 2.82 2.46
N TRP A 125 -4.30 1.75 3.25
CA TRP A 125 -3.25 0.73 3.25
C TRP A 125 -3.15 -0.03 1.92
N MET A 126 -4.29 -0.34 1.28
CA MET A 126 -4.26 -0.93 -0.07
C MET A 126 -3.59 0.01 -1.08
N THR A 127 -3.75 1.32 -0.93
CA THR A 127 -3.06 2.32 -1.77
C THR A 127 -1.55 2.35 -1.47
N CYS A 128 -1.13 2.19 -0.21
CA CYS A 128 0.28 1.99 0.14
C CYS A 128 0.88 0.75 -0.54
N ILE A 129 0.14 -0.38 -0.58
CA ILE A 129 0.58 -1.57 -1.33
C ILE A 129 0.69 -1.26 -2.82
N HIS A 130 -0.25 -0.50 -3.40
CA HIS A 130 -0.15 -0.07 -4.80
C HIS A 130 1.06 0.84 -5.08
N ILE A 131 1.41 1.73 -4.15
CA ILE A 131 2.62 2.57 -4.22
C ILE A 131 3.86 1.67 -4.27
N ALA A 132 3.99 0.73 -3.33
CA ALA A 132 5.09 -0.24 -3.31
C ALA A 132 5.12 -1.09 -4.60
N ASN A 133 3.97 -1.56 -5.10
CA ASN A 133 3.89 -2.30 -6.37
C ASN A 133 4.35 -1.49 -7.57
N LYS A 134 4.29 -0.14 -7.52
CA LYS A 134 4.89 0.70 -8.55
C LYS A 134 6.39 0.77 -8.40
N LEU A 135 6.90 0.97 -7.19
CA LEU A 135 8.34 0.99 -6.90
C LEU A 135 9.01 -0.34 -7.25
N LEU A 136 8.40 -1.48 -6.92
CA LEU A 136 8.91 -2.82 -7.25
C LEU A 136 9.05 -3.08 -8.75
N LYS A 137 8.40 -2.25 -9.60
CA LYS A 137 8.49 -2.31 -11.06
C LYS A 137 9.47 -1.30 -11.65
N PHE A 138 10.26 -0.62 -10.83
CA PHE A 138 11.30 0.29 -11.30
C PHE A 138 12.58 -0.52 -11.58
N GLU A 139 13.30 -0.16 -12.64
CA GLU A 139 14.56 -0.81 -13.01
C GLU A 139 15.62 -0.67 -11.90
N ASN A 140 15.62 0.46 -11.18
CA ASN A 140 16.55 0.75 -10.09
C ASN A 140 16.03 0.37 -8.69
N VAL A 141 15.00 -0.48 -8.57
CA VAL A 141 14.39 -0.86 -7.27
C VAL A 141 15.41 -1.40 -6.26
N GLY A 142 16.49 -2.05 -6.71
CA GLY A 142 17.55 -2.55 -5.81
C GLY A 142 18.20 -1.46 -4.97
N GLU A 143 18.27 -0.23 -5.50
CA GLU A 143 18.80 0.95 -4.79
C GLU A 143 17.83 1.45 -3.70
N CYS A 144 16.55 1.06 -3.75
CA CYS A 144 15.54 1.35 -2.73
C CYS A 144 15.45 0.30 -1.62
N SER A 145 16.30 -0.75 -1.63
CA SER A 145 16.29 -1.85 -0.66
C SER A 145 16.29 -1.40 0.80
N VAL A 146 17.13 -0.41 1.13
CA VAL A 146 17.24 0.16 2.49
C VAL A 146 15.91 0.78 2.92
N TRP A 147 15.20 1.44 2.01
CA TRP A 147 13.90 2.04 2.33
C TRP A 147 12.87 0.97 2.67
N PHE A 148 12.75 -0.10 1.88
CA PHE A 148 11.84 -1.21 2.17
C PHE A 148 12.17 -1.91 3.50
N SER A 149 13.46 -2.14 3.75
CA SER A 149 13.96 -2.75 4.98
C SER A 149 13.67 -1.89 6.21
N TYR A 150 14.01 -0.59 6.17
CA TYR A 150 13.82 0.33 7.29
C TYR A 150 12.35 0.47 7.68
N ARG A 151 11.45 0.44 6.69
CA ARG A 151 9.98 0.49 6.91
C ARG A 151 9.38 -0.86 7.28
N SER A 152 10.18 -1.92 7.37
CA SER A 152 9.71 -3.30 7.61
C SER A 152 8.58 -3.70 6.65
N TYR A 153 8.64 -3.23 5.40
CA TYR A 153 7.51 -3.32 4.48
C TYR A 153 7.12 -4.77 4.20
N LEU A 154 8.10 -5.64 3.97
CA LEU A 154 7.86 -7.05 3.71
C LEU A 154 7.16 -7.75 4.89
N GLN A 155 7.63 -7.52 6.12
CA GLN A 155 7.01 -8.10 7.32
C GLN A 155 5.57 -7.61 7.50
N ASN A 156 5.35 -6.32 7.27
CA ASN A 156 4.02 -5.70 7.34
C ASN A 156 3.08 -6.24 6.27
N LEU A 157 3.59 -6.44 5.05
CA LEU A 157 2.85 -7.03 3.93
C LEU A 157 2.47 -8.49 4.18
N VAL A 158 3.40 -9.30 4.70
CA VAL A 158 3.16 -10.71 5.05
C VAL A 158 2.10 -10.82 6.14
N LYS A 159 2.23 -10.05 7.23
CA LYS A 159 1.23 -10.04 8.32
C LYS A 159 -0.14 -9.56 7.83
N CYS A 160 -0.19 -8.52 7.00
CA CYS A 160 -1.42 -8.05 6.37
C CYS A 160 -2.07 -9.15 5.52
N THR A 161 -1.28 -9.84 4.69
CA THR A 161 -1.76 -10.93 3.83
C THR A 161 -2.38 -12.06 4.66
N CYS A 162 -1.74 -12.49 5.74
CA CYS A 162 -2.32 -13.47 6.67
C CYS A 162 -3.68 -13.00 7.20
N ASN A 163 -3.77 -11.75 7.65
CA ASN A 163 -5.00 -11.22 8.23
C ASN A 163 -6.13 -11.11 7.20
N LEU A 164 -5.82 -10.76 5.94
CA LEU A 164 -6.79 -10.65 4.84
C LEU A 164 -7.37 -12.02 4.47
N ILE A 165 -6.53 -13.06 4.40
CA ILE A 165 -6.96 -14.44 4.07
C ILE A 165 -7.83 -15.03 5.19
N ASN A 166 -7.49 -14.74 6.45
CA ASN A 166 -8.21 -15.24 7.61
C ASN A 166 -9.63 -14.67 7.79
N LYS A 167 -10.02 -13.67 6.99
CA LYS A 167 -11.31 -12.97 7.11
C LYS A 167 -12.06 -13.00 5.76
N PRO A 168 -13.17 -13.76 5.64
CA PRO A 168 -13.90 -13.91 4.37
C PRO A 168 -14.27 -12.57 3.70
N GLN A 169 -14.70 -11.59 4.49
CA GLN A 169 -15.10 -10.26 4.02
C GLN A 169 -13.97 -9.47 3.32
N THR A 170 -12.72 -9.80 3.63
CA THR A 170 -11.53 -9.13 3.10
C THR A 170 -10.78 -9.95 2.06
N LEU A 171 -11.24 -11.18 1.78
CA LEU A 171 -10.64 -12.06 0.80
C LEU A 171 -10.40 -11.37 -0.56
N PRO A 172 -11.33 -10.54 -1.10
CA PRO A 172 -11.09 -9.87 -2.39
C PRO A 172 -9.93 -8.88 -2.41
N LEU A 173 -9.48 -8.39 -1.24
CA LEU A 173 -8.34 -7.48 -1.14
C LEU A 173 -7.00 -8.23 -1.11
N THR A 174 -7.01 -9.52 -0.76
CA THR A 174 -5.82 -10.38 -0.68
C THR A 174 -5.01 -10.38 -1.98
N LYS A 175 -5.68 -10.33 -3.14
CA LYS A 175 -5.01 -10.31 -4.44
C LYS A 175 -4.02 -9.15 -4.61
N ILE A 176 -4.30 -8.00 -3.98
CA ILE A 176 -3.41 -6.83 -4.02
C ILE A 176 -2.12 -7.12 -3.25
N ALA A 177 -2.25 -7.71 -2.05
CA ALA A 177 -1.13 -8.05 -1.19
C ALA A 177 -0.30 -9.22 -1.76
N LEU A 178 -0.95 -10.27 -2.26
CA LEU A 178 -0.26 -11.38 -2.92
C LEU A 178 0.46 -10.97 -4.21
N HIS A 179 -0.15 -10.09 -5.02
CA HIS A 179 0.56 -9.54 -6.17
C HIS A 179 1.80 -8.75 -5.75
N SER A 180 1.74 -8.05 -4.62
CA SER A 180 2.90 -7.35 -4.07
C SER A 180 4.00 -8.32 -3.63
N LEU A 181 3.65 -9.39 -2.92
CA LEU A 181 4.59 -10.44 -2.52
C LEU A 181 5.25 -11.09 -3.74
N GLN A 182 4.46 -11.39 -4.79
CA GLN A 182 4.98 -11.90 -6.05
C GLN A 182 6.01 -10.94 -6.67
N LEU A 183 5.67 -9.64 -6.80
CA LEU A 183 6.60 -8.64 -7.32
C LEU A 183 7.87 -8.52 -6.47
N TYR A 184 7.75 -8.68 -5.15
CA TYR A 184 8.89 -8.60 -4.24
C TYR A 184 9.88 -9.75 -4.48
N VAL A 185 9.37 -10.98 -4.63
CA VAL A 185 10.20 -12.16 -4.96
C VAL A 185 10.81 -12.06 -6.35
N GLU A 186 10.07 -11.53 -7.33
CA GLU A 186 10.58 -11.31 -8.69
C GLU A 186 11.60 -10.15 -8.77
N SER A 187 11.75 -9.35 -7.70
CA SER A 187 12.66 -8.21 -7.67
C SER A 187 14.04 -8.55 -7.09
N PRO A 188 15.05 -7.68 -7.29
CA PRO A 188 16.33 -7.77 -6.59
C PRO A 188 16.26 -7.80 -5.06
N LEU A 189 15.10 -7.51 -4.46
CA LEU A 189 14.89 -7.51 -3.01
C LEU A 189 14.52 -8.89 -2.43
N ALA A 190 14.40 -9.93 -3.25
CA ALA A 190 13.98 -11.27 -2.84
C ALA A 190 14.77 -11.83 -1.63
N PHE A 191 16.03 -11.44 -1.45
CA PHE A 191 16.86 -11.86 -0.31
C PHE A 191 16.28 -11.46 1.05
N ASP A 192 15.41 -10.46 1.14
CA ASP A 192 14.78 -10.04 2.38
C ASP A 192 13.88 -11.15 2.98
N PHE A 193 13.39 -12.08 2.15
CA PHE A 193 12.60 -13.23 2.61
C PHE A 193 13.36 -14.18 3.52
N ILE A 194 14.71 -14.16 3.53
CA ILE A 194 15.52 -14.94 4.48
C ILE A 194 15.19 -14.55 5.92
N ASN A 195 14.77 -13.30 6.15
CA ASN A 195 14.42 -12.78 7.47
C ASN A 195 12.94 -12.95 7.81
N VAL A 196 12.17 -13.65 6.97
CA VAL A 196 10.74 -13.89 7.15
C VAL A 196 10.50 -15.37 7.44
N ASN A 197 9.73 -15.67 8.48
CA ASN A 197 9.30 -17.03 8.75
C ASN A 197 8.17 -17.45 7.81
N MET A 198 8.53 -17.89 6.60
CA MET A 198 7.57 -18.35 5.60
C MET A 198 6.78 -19.59 6.03
N THR A 199 7.35 -20.45 6.89
CA THR A 199 6.62 -21.59 7.47
C THR A 199 5.41 -21.09 8.27
N SER A 200 5.63 -20.12 9.17
CA SER A 200 4.55 -19.53 9.95
C SER A 200 3.50 -18.82 9.07
N PHE A 201 3.91 -18.27 7.93
CA PHE A 201 2.99 -17.70 6.95
C PHE A 201 2.07 -18.78 6.37
N TYR A 202 2.63 -19.89 5.85
CA TYR A 202 1.83 -20.98 5.28
C TYR A 202 0.91 -21.65 6.31
N ASP A 203 1.44 -21.93 7.51
CA ASP A 203 0.66 -22.48 8.62
C ASP A 203 -0.56 -21.60 8.99
N SER A 204 -0.45 -20.28 8.78
CA SER A 204 -1.52 -19.32 9.08
C SER A 204 -2.58 -19.22 7.98
N ILE A 205 -2.25 -19.55 6.73
CA ILE A 205 -3.15 -19.35 5.57
C ILE A 205 -3.75 -20.66 5.05
N GLU A 206 -3.14 -21.81 5.33
CA GLU A 206 -3.63 -23.11 4.88
C GLU A 206 -5.02 -23.46 5.46
N PRO A 207 -5.28 -23.31 6.77
CA PRO A 207 -6.59 -23.63 7.34
C PRO A 207 -7.77 -22.84 6.72
N PRO A 208 -7.73 -21.49 6.63
CA PRO A 208 -8.85 -20.74 6.06
C PRO A 208 -9.05 -21.02 4.57
N LEU A 209 -7.98 -21.22 3.80
CA LEU A 209 -8.10 -21.58 2.37
C LEU A 209 -8.71 -22.97 2.21
N THR A 210 -8.26 -23.95 3.00
CA THR A 210 -8.83 -25.30 2.98
C THR A 210 -10.31 -25.28 3.36
N ALA A 211 -10.69 -24.47 4.36
CA ALA A 211 -12.09 -24.31 4.76
C ALA A 211 -12.98 -23.77 3.62
N LEU A 212 -12.47 -22.86 2.78
CA LEU A 212 -13.20 -22.34 1.60
C LEU A 212 -13.50 -23.41 0.55
N PHE A 213 -12.63 -24.42 0.37
CA PHE A 213 -12.83 -25.44 -0.65
C PHE A 213 -13.50 -26.71 -0.14
N VAL A 214 -13.30 -27.07 1.13
CA VAL A 214 -13.81 -28.32 1.72
C VAL A 214 -15.21 -28.15 2.31
N GLY A 215 -15.73 -26.92 2.42
CA GLY A 215 -17.13 -26.65 2.75
C GLY A 215 -17.57 -27.17 4.13
N GLN A 216 -16.69 -27.06 5.13
CA GLN A 216 -16.93 -27.72 6.41
C GLN A 216 -17.98 -27.05 7.31
N SER A 217 -18.53 -25.89 6.96
CA SER A 217 -19.74 -25.36 7.59
C SER A 217 -20.34 -24.21 6.77
N ASN A 218 -21.65 -24.32 6.46
CA ASN A 218 -22.51 -23.33 5.78
C ASN A 218 -22.32 -23.17 4.27
N LYS A 219 -23.39 -22.70 3.62
CA LYS A 219 -23.47 -22.40 2.18
C LYS A 219 -22.36 -21.41 1.81
N ILE A 220 -21.28 -21.90 1.22
CA ILE A 220 -20.26 -21.04 0.61
C ILE A 220 -20.87 -20.39 -0.63
N HIS A 221 -20.71 -19.08 -0.77
CA HIS A 221 -21.19 -18.36 -1.93
C HIS A 221 -20.24 -18.56 -3.12
N ALA A 222 -20.77 -18.65 -4.35
CA ALA A 222 -19.94 -18.85 -5.55
C ALA A 222 -18.86 -17.77 -5.73
N GLU A 223 -19.15 -16.53 -5.30
CA GLU A 223 -18.21 -15.42 -5.32
C GLU A 223 -17.01 -15.63 -4.38
N GLU A 224 -17.22 -16.28 -3.22
CA GLU A 224 -16.16 -16.58 -2.25
C GLU A 224 -15.24 -17.69 -2.77
N LEU A 225 -15.80 -18.66 -3.51
CA LEU A 225 -15.01 -19.71 -4.17
C LEU A 225 -14.15 -19.13 -5.30
N ASP A 226 -14.68 -18.20 -6.10
CA ASP A 226 -13.92 -17.56 -7.19
C ASP A 226 -12.75 -16.74 -6.62
N GLU A 227 -12.99 -15.94 -5.57
CA GLU A 227 -11.93 -15.18 -4.90
C GLU A 227 -10.92 -16.09 -4.20
N GLY A 228 -11.37 -17.21 -3.62
CA GLY A 228 -10.48 -18.26 -3.08
C GLY A 228 -9.59 -18.87 -4.16
N TRP A 229 -10.16 -19.19 -5.34
CA TRP A 229 -9.43 -19.75 -6.48
C TRP A 229 -8.37 -18.78 -7.02
N VAL A 230 -8.73 -17.50 -7.20
CA VAL A 230 -7.80 -16.44 -7.60
C VAL A 230 -6.67 -16.29 -6.58
N THR A 231 -7.01 -16.32 -5.29
CA THR A 231 -6.04 -16.25 -4.19
C THR A 231 -5.04 -17.41 -4.25
N CYS A 232 -5.51 -18.65 -4.42
CA CYS A 232 -4.65 -19.83 -4.59
C CYS A 232 -3.77 -19.74 -5.84
N THR A 233 -4.33 -19.26 -6.96
CA THR A 233 -3.56 -19.08 -8.21
C THR A 233 -2.41 -18.09 -8.02
N LEU A 234 -2.64 -16.99 -7.29
CA LEU A 234 -1.59 -16.02 -6.97
C LEU A 234 -0.56 -16.57 -5.99
N LEU A 235 -1.00 -17.34 -4.97
CA LEU A 235 -0.08 -18.04 -4.06
C LEU A 235 0.83 -19.03 -4.81
N MET A 236 0.29 -19.77 -5.78
CA MET A 236 1.10 -20.66 -6.62
C MET A 236 2.14 -19.89 -7.42
N LYS A 237 1.78 -18.74 -8.01
CA LYS A 237 2.73 -17.88 -8.73
C LYS A 237 3.82 -17.34 -7.81
N PHE A 238 3.43 -16.87 -6.63
CA PHE A 238 4.37 -16.41 -5.60
C PHE A 238 5.36 -17.52 -5.20
N ASN A 239 4.91 -18.77 -5.06
CA ASN A 239 5.77 -19.91 -4.72
C ASN A 239 6.67 -20.38 -5.87
N GLN A 240 6.39 -19.96 -7.11
CA GLN A 240 7.15 -20.34 -8.31
C GLN A 240 8.20 -19.30 -8.72
N ALA A 241 8.01 -18.05 -8.29
CA ALA A 241 8.96 -16.96 -8.48
C ALA A 241 10.23 -17.18 -7.64
#